data_AF-A0A352NVV5-F1
#
_entry.id   AF-A0A352NVV5-F1
#
_cell.length_a   1.000
_cell.length_b   1.000
_cell.length_c   1.000
_cell.angle_alpha   90.00
_cell.angle_beta   90.00
_cell.angle_gamma   90.00
#
_symmetry.space_group_name_H-M   'P 1'
#
loop_
_entity.id
_entity.type
_entity.pdbx_description
1 polymer ?
#
loop_
_entity_poly.entity_id
_entity_poly.type
_entity_poly.pdbx_seq_one_letter_code
_entity_poly.pdbx_strand_id
1 'polypeptide(L)'
;KKTDKELKDVEKAQNDWNSTNEKLVQKEYSYYLACIKQELEKDENEYNNCLRDYEVQKDEFSAKERRLENLEIAQLKKKIKDDEDEILIYKKQLDMLEKDEKTDEAEKQLRINSSAVSGYFDREFNKLNGKRDEANRKREECNDNLRILREKKDLLDKEYEELVEKKGNLKGELNFSCRQMKDIESEILSNSENETIEEQYPKWTDKINFLEKDLVERRERLKEMYEEKNRINAELSSYREKQEQLSDNRGVLGEKIERIENEEKELLIKIKELISGYEHINSLYIKKEQIIAALEDKCERIRREREELLINERISHRFSDDYKDNEYFTAEPMLDSWINQWRNNFVFLESGAQYIGRAASVLNKDETEYYQNYPYWASSVIVADNGENKLHEKLKRNIDKISCPIGILTQSKAQLLLEGGKIENDIFLYPSVWKDNIKREDFQAKKTEGQKKAESATRARKEKETELERYTKVLNKIKEFLDQYPYEDFTMLKEDYKHTDEEINTIKCNIEEGEKRVLQIDNDIKNAGNKINNLQEEQNVLNKNIVEA
;
A
#
# COMPACT_ATOMS: atom_id res chain seq x y z
N LYS A 1 1.40 14.44 -133.69
CA LYS A 1 0.00 13.96 -133.59
C LYS A 1 -0.16 12.54 -133.02
N LYS A 2 0.83 11.62 -133.12
CA LYS A 2 0.78 10.30 -132.45
C LYS A 2 1.31 10.35 -131.01
N THR A 3 2.40 11.08 -130.79
CA THR A 3 3.08 11.27 -129.51
C THR A 3 2.29 12.06 -128.46
N ASP A 4 1.54 13.10 -128.85
CA ASP A 4 0.70 13.87 -127.90
C ASP A 4 -0.52 13.09 -127.37
N LYS A 5 -0.91 12.01 -128.07
CA LYS A 5 -2.03 11.16 -127.67
C LYS A 5 -1.57 10.13 -126.64
N GLU A 6 -0.41 9.52 -126.87
CA GLU A 6 0.25 8.59 -125.95
C GLU A 6 0.66 9.27 -124.63
N LEU A 7 1.16 10.51 -124.66
CA LEU A 7 1.47 11.29 -123.45
C LEU A 7 0.22 11.60 -122.61
N LYS A 8 -0.90 11.96 -123.25
CA LYS A 8 -2.18 12.19 -122.55
C LYS A 8 -2.80 10.91 -122.00
N ASP A 9 -2.60 9.78 -122.68
CA ASP A 9 -3.08 8.49 -122.21
C ASP A 9 -2.25 7.98 -121.01
N VAL A 10 -0.94 8.26 -120.98
CA VAL A 10 -0.07 7.99 -119.83
C VAL A 10 -0.39 8.90 -118.64
N GLU A 11 -0.61 10.20 -118.86
CA GLU A 11 -1.02 11.12 -117.79
C GLU A 11 -2.39 10.76 -117.21
N LYS A 12 -3.34 10.32 -118.04
CA LYS A 12 -4.62 9.78 -117.55
C LYS A 12 -4.42 8.51 -116.74
N ALA A 13 -3.63 7.55 -117.22
CA ALA A 13 -3.37 6.32 -116.49
C ALA A 13 -2.67 6.57 -115.15
N GLN A 14 -1.78 7.57 -115.09
CA GLN A 14 -1.08 7.94 -113.86
C GLN A 14 -1.98 8.68 -112.86
N ASN A 15 -2.86 9.55 -113.34
CA ASN A 15 -3.88 10.18 -112.49
C ASN A 15 -4.93 9.17 -111.99
N ASP A 16 -5.34 8.23 -112.85
CA ASP A 16 -6.24 7.15 -112.47
C ASP A 16 -5.57 6.24 -111.43
N TRP A 17 -4.29 5.89 -111.62
CA TRP A 17 -3.52 5.10 -110.66
C TRP A 17 -3.36 5.83 -109.31
N ASN A 18 -3.00 7.12 -109.31
CA ASN A 18 -2.90 7.92 -108.08
C ASN A 18 -4.25 8.01 -107.35
N SER A 19 -5.36 8.26 -108.06
CA SER A 19 -6.70 8.28 -107.47
C SER A 19 -7.10 6.91 -106.90
N THR A 20 -6.70 5.83 -107.56
CA THR A 20 -6.97 4.46 -107.09
C THR A 20 -6.14 4.14 -105.85
N ASN A 21 -4.88 4.58 -105.80
CA ASN A 21 -3.98 4.41 -104.67
C ASN A 21 -4.44 5.21 -103.45
N GLU A 22 -4.86 6.48 -103.63
CA GLU A 22 -5.44 7.28 -102.55
C GLU A 22 -6.71 6.65 -101.97
N LYS A 23 -7.59 6.09 -102.82
CA LYS A 23 -8.78 5.35 -102.38
C LYS A 23 -8.44 4.07 -101.64
N LEU A 24 -7.35 3.38 -102.02
CA LEU A 24 -6.87 2.19 -101.30
C LEU A 24 -6.33 2.56 -99.93
N VAL A 25 -5.49 3.59 -99.84
CA VAL A 25 -4.96 4.10 -98.57
C VAL A 25 -6.09 4.56 -97.65
N GLN A 26 -7.10 5.27 -98.16
CA GLN A 26 -8.28 5.64 -97.39
C GLN A 26 -9.05 4.41 -96.87
N LYS A 27 -9.16 3.35 -97.67
CA LYS A 27 -9.79 2.09 -97.24
C LYS A 27 -8.97 1.36 -96.18
N GLU A 28 -7.64 1.35 -96.29
CA GLU A 28 -6.74 0.76 -95.29
C GLU A 28 -6.87 1.48 -93.94
N TYR A 29 -6.84 2.82 -93.93
CA TYR A 29 -7.06 3.58 -92.69
C TYR A 29 -8.47 3.42 -92.14
N SER A 30 -9.49 3.34 -93.00
CA SER A 30 -10.88 3.10 -92.57
C SER A 30 -11.04 1.70 -91.97
N TYR A 31 -10.36 0.69 -92.53
CA TYR A 31 -10.32 -0.66 -92.00
C TYR A 31 -9.60 -0.70 -90.64
N TYR A 32 -8.43 -0.07 -90.54
CA TYR A 32 -7.69 0.04 -89.28
C TYR A 32 -8.51 0.76 -88.20
N LEU A 33 -9.18 1.85 -88.55
CA LEU A 33 -10.10 2.57 -87.65
C LEU A 33 -11.29 1.69 -87.22
N ALA A 34 -11.83 0.87 -88.12
CA ALA A 34 -12.90 -0.07 -87.79
C ALA A 34 -12.41 -1.17 -86.83
N CYS A 35 -11.21 -1.71 -87.03
CA CYS A 35 -10.59 -2.66 -86.11
C CYS A 35 -10.41 -2.06 -84.71
N ILE A 36 -9.86 -0.84 -84.61
CA ILE A 36 -9.69 -0.15 -83.32
C ILE A 36 -11.04 0.09 -82.64
N LYS A 37 -12.07 0.51 -83.39
CA LYS A 37 -13.41 0.71 -82.82
C LYS A 37 -14.00 -0.59 -82.28
N GLN A 38 -13.77 -1.70 -82.97
CA GLN A 38 -14.23 -3.01 -82.51
C GLN A 38 -13.47 -3.49 -81.26
N GLU A 39 -12.18 -3.20 -81.16
CA GLU A 39 -11.40 -3.46 -79.93
C GLU A 39 -11.90 -2.60 -78.77
N LEU A 40 -12.12 -1.30 -79.00
CA LEU A 40 -12.67 -0.38 -77.99
C LEU A 40 -14.05 -0.86 -77.48
N GLU A 41 -14.94 -1.29 -78.38
CA GLU A 41 -16.27 -1.78 -78.00
C GLU A 41 -16.19 -3.08 -77.20
N LYS A 42 -15.20 -3.95 -77.47
CA LYS A 42 -14.94 -5.14 -76.64
C LYS A 42 -14.46 -4.75 -75.25
N ASP A 43 -13.49 -3.84 -75.17
CA ASP A 43 -12.92 -3.38 -73.90
C ASP A 43 -13.98 -2.66 -73.04
N GLU A 44 -14.85 -1.84 -73.65
CA GLU A 44 -15.98 -1.20 -72.95
C GLU A 44 -16.97 -2.24 -72.40
N ASN A 45 -17.27 -3.29 -73.18
CA ASN A 45 -18.14 -4.37 -72.71
C ASN A 45 -17.50 -5.17 -71.57
N GLU A 46 -16.20 -5.47 -71.64
CA GLU A 46 -15.47 -6.15 -70.56
C GLU A 46 -15.41 -5.29 -69.30
N TYR A 47 -15.17 -3.98 -69.44
CA TYR A 47 -15.19 -3.04 -68.33
C TYR A 47 -16.57 -2.98 -67.67
N ASN A 48 -17.64 -2.86 -68.44
CA ASN A 48 -19.01 -2.81 -67.92
C ASN A 48 -19.41 -4.12 -67.22
N ASN A 49 -18.97 -5.26 -67.73
CA ASN A 49 -19.19 -6.55 -67.07
C ASN A 49 -18.42 -6.62 -65.74
N CYS A 50 -17.15 -6.22 -65.72
CA CYS A 50 -16.35 -6.15 -64.49
C CYS A 50 -16.97 -5.20 -63.45
N LEU A 51 -17.49 -4.05 -63.88
CA LEU A 51 -18.14 -3.08 -63.00
C LEU A 51 -19.40 -3.66 -62.38
N ARG A 52 -20.23 -4.34 -63.18
CA ARG A 52 -21.45 -5.00 -62.69
C ARG A 52 -21.13 -6.10 -61.69
N ASP A 53 -20.10 -6.92 -61.96
CA ASP A 53 -19.68 -7.98 -61.04
C ASP A 53 -19.15 -7.39 -59.73
N TYR A 54 -18.42 -6.27 -59.80
CA TYR A 54 -17.97 -5.54 -58.61
C TYR A 54 -19.15 -5.02 -57.76
N GLU A 55 -20.17 -4.43 -58.39
CA GLU A 55 -21.37 -3.95 -57.69
C GLU A 55 -22.11 -5.10 -57.00
N VAL A 56 -22.29 -6.24 -57.67
CA VAL A 56 -22.90 -7.43 -57.08
C VAL A 56 -22.10 -7.94 -55.88
N GLN A 57 -20.77 -8.02 -55.98
CA GLN A 57 -19.92 -8.45 -54.88
C GLN A 57 -19.95 -7.47 -53.70
N LYS A 58 -20.02 -6.16 -53.97
CA LYS A 58 -20.14 -5.12 -52.96
C LYS A 58 -21.48 -5.22 -52.22
N ASP A 59 -22.57 -5.44 -52.93
CA ASP A 59 -23.89 -5.62 -52.34
C ASP A 59 -23.95 -6.90 -51.49
N GLU A 60 -23.40 -8.01 -51.98
CA GLU A 60 -23.27 -9.25 -51.21
C GLU A 60 -22.46 -9.07 -49.93
N PHE A 61 -21.34 -8.33 -50.01
CA PHE A 61 -20.51 -8.02 -48.85
C PHE A 61 -21.32 -7.23 -47.81
N SER A 62 -22.01 -6.17 -48.23
CA SER A 62 -22.83 -5.34 -47.33
C SER A 62 -23.98 -6.14 -46.69
N ALA A 63 -24.58 -7.08 -47.42
CA ALA A 63 -25.62 -7.96 -46.89
C ALA A 63 -25.08 -8.95 -45.86
N LYS A 64 -23.88 -9.50 -46.09
CA LYS A 64 -23.18 -10.39 -45.14
C LYS A 64 -22.76 -9.64 -43.88
N GLU A 65 -22.28 -8.41 -44.00
CA GLU A 65 -21.90 -7.54 -42.89
C GLU A 65 -23.12 -7.22 -41.99
N ARG A 66 -24.23 -6.75 -42.58
CA ARG A 66 -25.49 -6.54 -41.82
C ARG A 66 -25.99 -7.81 -41.13
N ARG A 67 -25.81 -8.98 -41.75
CA ARG A 67 -26.20 -10.26 -41.14
C ARG A 67 -25.31 -10.59 -39.94
N LEU A 68 -24.02 -10.31 -40.02
CA LEU A 68 -23.08 -10.50 -38.93
C LEU A 68 -23.42 -9.59 -37.75
N GLU A 69 -23.64 -8.29 -38.01
CA GLU A 69 -24.06 -7.33 -36.98
C GLU A 69 -25.36 -7.77 -36.28
N ASN A 70 -26.35 -8.24 -37.04
CA ASN A 70 -27.60 -8.74 -36.48
C ASN A 70 -27.40 -10.00 -35.61
N LEU A 71 -26.48 -10.89 -35.98
CA LEU A 71 -26.13 -12.06 -35.17
C LEU A 71 -25.43 -11.68 -33.88
N GLU A 72 -24.50 -10.71 -33.94
CA GLU A 72 -23.82 -10.17 -32.75
C GLU A 72 -24.82 -9.52 -31.79
N ILE A 73 -25.74 -8.70 -32.32
CA ILE A 73 -26.82 -8.08 -31.53
C ILE A 73 -27.70 -9.16 -30.88
N ALA A 74 -28.04 -10.23 -31.61
CA ALA A 74 -28.83 -11.33 -31.05
C ALA A 74 -28.10 -12.07 -29.93
N GLN A 75 -26.79 -12.30 -30.07
CA GLN A 75 -25.97 -12.91 -29.02
C GLN A 75 -25.87 -12.02 -27.78
N LEU A 76 -25.66 -10.71 -27.97
CA LEU A 76 -25.63 -9.75 -26.86
C LEU A 76 -26.97 -9.68 -26.13
N LYS A 77 -28.10 -9.65 -26.87
CA LYS A 77 -29.44 -9.69 -26.26
C LYS A 77 -29.67 -10.96 -25.45
N LYS A 78 -29.16 -12.10 -25.91
CA LYS A 78 -29.26 -13.35 -25.16
C LYS A 78 -28.48 -13.28 -23.84
N LYS A 79 -27.22 -12.79 -23.88
CA LYS A 79 -26.40 -12.61 -22.68
C LYS A 79 -27.06 -11.68 -21.67
N ILE A 80 -27.58 -10.53 -22.12
CA ILE A 80 -28.29 -9.59 -21.25
C ILE A 80 -29.46 -10.28 -20.54
N LYS A 81 -30.23 -11.11 -21.26
CA LYS A 81 -31.34 -11.85 -20.66
C LYS A 81 -30.88 -12.89 -19.64
N ASP A 82 -29.83 -13.64 -19.96
CA ASP A 82 -29.25 -14.64 -19.06
C ASP A 82 -28.76 -13.96 -17.75
N ASP A 83 -28.10 -12.81 -17.87
CA ASP A 83 -27.64 -12.00 -16.73
C ASP A 83 -28.83 -11.42 -15.90
N GLU A 84 -29.88 -10.95 -16.56
CA GLU A 84 -31.11 -10.48 -15.90
C GLU A 84 -31.80 -11.59 -15.09
N ASP A 85 -31.84 -12.81 -15.63
CA ASP A 85 -32.39 -13.98 -14.96
C ASP A 85 -31.54 -14.37 -13.74
N GLU A 86 -30.20 -14.31 -13.83
CA GLU A 86 -29.30 -14.52 -12.68
C GLU A 86 -29.51 -13.47 -11.59
N ILE A 87 -29.58 -12.19 -11.95
CA ILE A 87 -29.86 -11.10 -10.99
C ILE A 87 -31.19 -11.35 -10.26
N LEU A 88 -32.21 -11.84 -10.96
CA LEU A 88 -33.50 -12.15 -10.35
C LEU A 88 -33.39 -13.31 -9.33
N ILE A 89 -32.59 -14.33 -9.63
CA ILE A 89 -32.33 -15.44 -8.70
C ILE A 89 -31.60 -14.94 -7.45
N TYR A 90 -30.54 -14.14 -7.61
CA TYR A 90 -29.78 -13.60 -6.49
C TYR A 90 -30.64 -12.68 -5.61
N LYS A 91 -31.48 -11.82 -6.21
CA LYS A 91 -32.43 -10.99 -5.44
C LYS A 91 -33.39 -11.84 -4.61
N LYS A 92 -33.93 -12.93 -5.16
CA LYS A 92 -34.78 -13.85 -4.40
C LYS A 92 -34.05 -14.54 -3.25
N GLN A 93 -32.77 -14.88 -3.44
CA GLN A 93 -31.95 -15.46 -2.38
C GLN A 93 -31.68 -14.45 -1.26
N LEU A 94 -31.39 -13.19 -1.61
CA LEU A 94 -31.24 -12.11 -0.63
C LEU A 94 -32.54 -11.88 0.16
N ASP A 95 -33.69 -11.80 -0.52
CA ASP A 95 -34.99 -11.66 0.14
C ASP A 95 -35.30 -12.84 1.09
N MET A 96 -34.82 -14.06 0.78
CA MET A 96 -34.97 -15.22 1.66
C MET A 96 -34.06 -15.15 2.88
N LEU A 97 -32.83 -14.62 2.72
CA LEU A 97 -31.89 -14.43 3.82
C LEU A 97 -32.33 -13.29 4.76
N GLU A 98 -32.88 -12.19 4.21
CA GLU A 98 -33.47 -11.11 5.01
C GLU A 98 -34.69 -11.58 5.81
N LYS A 99 -35.44 -12.56 5.30
CA LYS A 99 -36.58 -13.17 6.01
C LYS A 99 -36.19 -14.27 7.00
N ASP A 100 -34.90 -14.58 7.17
CA ASP A 100 -34.47 -15.53 8.19
C ASP A 100 -34.66 -14.92 9.58
N GLU A 101 -35.63 -15.46 10.32
CA GLU A 101 -36.13 -15.00 11.62
C GLU A 101 -35.03 -14.85 12.69
N LYS A 102 -33.91 -15.58 12.51
CA LYS A 102 -32.72 -15.50 13.36
C LYS A 102 -31.94 -14.19 13.18
N THR A 103 -31.89 -13.66 11.97
CA THR A 103 -31.17 -12.42 11.64
C THR A 103 -31.93 -11.21 12.19
N ASP A 104 -33.25 -11.21 12.04
CA ASP A 104 -34.16 -10.20 12.61
C ASP A 104 -34.09 -10.15 14.14
N GLU A 105 -34.05 -11.32 14.80
CA GLU A 105 -33.93 -11.35 16.26
C GLU A 105 -32.56 -10.84 16.72
N ALA A 106 -31.48 -11.19 16.01
CA ALA A 106 -30.14 -10.68 16.31
C ALA A 106 -30.05 -9.15 16.17
N GLU A 107 -30.65 -8.58 15.13
CA GLU A 107 -30.68 -7.13 14.91
C GLU A 107 -31.49 -6.40 16.00
N LYS A 108 -32.64 -6.96 16.40
CA LYS A 108 -33.43 -6.43 17.52
C LYS A 108 -32.64 -6.44 18.83
N GLN A 109 -31.97 -7.54 19.15
CA GLN A 109 -31.15 -7.66 20.37
C GLN A 109 -29.97 -6.67 20.34
N LEU A 110 -29.30 -6.52 19.19
CA LEU A 110 -28.24 -5.53 19.02
C LEU A 110 -28.74 -4.10 19.23
N ARG A 111 -29.91 -3.75 18.69
CA ARG A 111 -30.50 -2.42 18.85
C ARG A 111 -30.89 -2.11 20.30
N ILE A 112 -31.44 -3.11 21.01
CA ILE A 112 -31.76 -2.99 22.43
C ILE A 112 -30.49 -2.78 23.26
N ASN A 113 -29.46 -3.59 23.02
CA ASN A 113 -28.18 -3.48 23.73
C ASN A 113 -27.48 -2.15 23.45
N SER A 114 -27.43 -1.72 22.18
CA SER A 114 -26.83 -0.44 21.78
C SER A 114 -27.54 0.73 22.46
N SER A 115 -28.88 0.72 22.51
CA SER A 115 -29.68 1.75 23.17
C SER A 115 -29.45 1.77 24.70
N ALA A 116 -29.34 0.60 25.32
CA ALA A 116 -29.07 0.48 26.76
C ALA A 116 -27.67 1.01 27.13
N VAL A 117 -26.66 0.71 26.31
CA VAL A 117 -25.29 1.20 26.47
C VAL A 117 -25.23 2.72 26.28
N SER A 118 -25.85 3.25 25.23
CA SER A 118 -25.93 4.71 25.01
C SER A 118 -26.58 5.41 26.20
N GLY A 119 -27.72 4.90 26.67
CA GLY A 119 -28.42 5.48 27.81
C GLY A 119 -27.66 5.36 29.14
N TYR A 120 -26.73 4.40 29.26
CA TYR A 120 -25.81 4.34 30.41
C TYR A 120 -24.76 5.44 30.33
N PHE A 121 -24.10 5.58 29.18
CA PHE A 121 -23.09 6.62 28.98
C PHE A 121 -23.66 8.03 29.10
N ASP A 122 -24.85 8.29 28.55
CA ASP A 122 -25.51 9.60 28.68
C ASP A 122 -25.79 9.94 30.15
N ARG A 123 -26.19 8.95 30.96
CA ARG A 123 -26.41 9.14 32.40
C ARG A 123 -25.11 9.43 33.14
N GLU A 124 -24.05 8.71 32.84
CA GLU A 124 -22.74 8.96 33.45
C GLU A 124 -22.15 10.31 33.01
N PHE A 125 -22.32 10.69 31.74
CA PHE A 125 -21.89 11.98 31.22
C PHE A 125 -22.62 13.13 31.91
N ASN A 126 -23.94 13.02 32.10
CA ASN A 126 -24.72 14.00 32.84
C ASN A 126 -24.31 14.10 34.32
N LYS A 127 -23.99 12.99 34.99
CA LYS A 127 -23.47 13.01 36.36
C LYS A 127 -22.12 13.73 36.44
N LEU A 128 -21.21 13.45 35.50
CA LEU A 128 -19.89 14.09 35.47
C LEU A 128 -19.99 15.58 35.18
N ASN A 129 -20.87 15.99 34.26
CA ASN A 129 -21.14 17.41 34.01
C ASN A 129 -21.73 18.11 35.25
N GLY A 130 -22.67 17.47 35.95
CA GLY A 130 -23.19 18.01 37.22
C GLY A 130 -22.09 18.22 38.27
N LYS A 131 -21.17 17.27 38.41
CA LYS A 131 -20.01 17.43 39.32
C LYS A 131 -19.07 18.55 38.87
N ARG A 132 -18.85 18.70 37.56
CA ARG A 132 -18.04 19.76 36.98
C ARG A 132 -18.64 21.14 37.26
N ASP A 133 -19.95 21.28 37.09
CA ASP A 133 -20.67 22.53 37.35
C ASP A 133 -20.63 22.90 38.84
N GLU A 134 -20.79 21.92 39.73
CA GLU A 134 -20.65 22.15 41.18
C GLU A 134 -19.22 22.60 41.55
N ALA A 135 -18.19 21.96 40.97
CA ALA A 135 -16.81 22.35 41.18
C ALA A 135 -16.51 23.76 40.64
N ASN A 136 -17.08 24.12 39.48
CA ASN A 136 -16.94 25.46 38.90
C ASN A 136 -17.57 26.53 39.80
N ARG A 137 -18.77 26.29 40.33
CA ARG A 137 -19.43 27.21 41.27
C ARG A 137 -18.58 27.42 42.54
N LYS A 138 -18.07 26.34 43.13
CA LYS A 138 -17.16 26.44 44.30
C LYS A 138 -15.90 27.24 43.97
N ARG A 139 -15.34 27.06 42.76
CA ARG A 139 -14.18 27.83 42.30
C ARG A 139 -14.49 29.31 42.16
N GLU A 140 -15.65 29.66 41.61
CA GLU A 140 -16.11 31.04 41.49
C GLU A 140 -16.32 31.69 42.88
N GLU A 141 -16.98 30.99 43.81
CA GLU A 141 -17.13 31.44 45.19
C GLU A 141 -15.78 31.68 45.89
N CYS A 142 -14.81 30.76 45.73
CA CYS A 142 -13.46 30.95 46.26
C CYS A 142 -12.75 32.16 45.64
N ASN A 143 -12.91 32.39 44.34
CA ASN A 143 -12.31 33.54 43.65
C ASN A 143 -12.90 34.88 44.11
N ASP A 144 -14.23 34.95 44.28
CA ASP A 144 -14.87 36.15 44.82
C ASP A 144 -14.44 36.42 46.27
N ASN A 145 -14.34 35.38 47.10
CA ASN A 145 -13.80 35.49 48.46
C ASN A 145 -12.35 35.98 48.47
N LEU A 146 -11.50 35.47 47.56
CA LEU A 146 -10.13 35.96 47.39
C LEU A 146 -10.09 37.43 46.96
N ARG A 147 -10.99 37.88 46.09
CA ARG A 147 -11.09 39.29 45.69
C ARG A 147 -11.43 40.18 46.89
N ILE A 148 -12.43 39.80 47.67
CA ILE A 148 -12.84 40.53 48.88
C ILE A 148 -11.69 40.58 49.91
N LEU A 149 -10.96 39.48 50.09
CA LEU A 149 -9.82 39.44 51.01
C LEU A 149 -8.65 40.33 50.53
N ARG A 150 -8.40 40.41 49.21
CA ARG A 150 -7.42 41.34 48.65
C ARG A 150 -7.82 42.78 48.87
N GLU A 151 -9.08 43.14 48.60
CA GLU A 151 -9.59 44.49 48.85
C GLU A 151 -9.47 44.88 50.33
N LYS A 152 -9.77 43.95 51.25
CA LYS A 152 -9.57 44.16 52.69
C LYS A 152 -8.11 44.33 53.08
N LYS A 153 -7.22 43.56 52.46
CA LYS A 153 -5.78 43.68 52.68
C LYS A 153 -5.28 45.06 52.22
N ASP A 154 -5.67 45.49 51.04
CA ASP A 154 -5.27 46.80 50.50
C ASP A 154 -5.78 47.97 51.37
N LEU A 155 -6.97 47.83 51.97
CA LEU A 155 -7.49 48.79 52.95
C LEU A 155 -6.66 48.80 54.25
N LEU A 156 -6.35 47.62 54.79
CA LEU A 156 -5.51 47.49 55.99
C LEU A 156 -4.09 48.00 55.78
N ASP A 157 -3.50 47.76 54.60
CA ASP A 157 -2.17 48.26 54.25
C ASP A 157 -2.16 49.79 54.21
N LYS A 158 -3.22 50.43 53.67
CA LYS A 158 -3.38 51.90 53.72
C LYS A 158 -3.55 52.43 55.14
N GLU A 159 -4.39 51.78 55.96
CA GLU A 159 -4.55 52.16 57.37
C GLU A 159 -3.22 52.03 58.13
N TYR A 160 -2.44 50.99 57.84
CA TYR A 160 -1.11 50.80 58.41
C TYR A 160 -0.14 51.90 57.96
N GLU A 161 -0.12 52.28 56.68
CA GLU A 161 0.69 53.39 56.17
C GLU A 161 0.32 54.72 56.86
N GLU A 162 -0.96 55.03 57.02
CA GLU A 162 -1.42 56.22 57.76
C GLU A 162 -0.98 56.21 59.23
N LEU A 163 -1.04 55.05 59.89
CA LEU A 163 -0.57 54.89 61.26
C LEU A 163 0.94 55.05 61.37
N VAL A 164 1.71 54.56 60.40
CA VAL A 164 3.15 54.74 60.32
C VAL A 164 3.49 56.23 60.12
N GLU A 165 2.76 56.93 59.26
CA GLU A 165 2.93 58.38 59.04
C GLU A 165 2.61 59.17 60.32
N LYS A 166 1.47 58.88 60.97
CA LYS A 166 1.11 59.48 62.27
C LYS A 166 2.16 59.23 63.34
N LYS A 167 2.68 58.00 63.43
CA LYS A 167 3.78 57.64 64.34
C LYS A 167 5.06 58.41 64.00
N GLY A 168 5.36 58.59 62.71
CA GLY A 168 6.48 59.40 62.22
C GLY A 168 6.35 60.86 62.65
N ASN A 169 5.18 61.46 62.46
CA ASN A 169 4.88 62.84 62.86
C ASN A 169 4.97 63.02 64.38
N LEU A 170 4.34 62.14 65.17
CA LEU A 170 4.44 62.16 66.64
C LEU A 170 5.88 61.97 67.13
N LYS A 171 6.67 61.12 66.47
CA LYS A 171 8.09 60.97 66.80
C LYS A 171 8.90 62.21 66.41
N GLY A 172 8.52 62.90 65.33
CA GLY A 172 9.07 64.19 64.92
C GLY A 172 8.78 65.28 65.95
N GLU A 173 7.53 65.39 66.41
CA GLU A 173 7.11 66.30 67.48
C GLU A 173 7.82 65.96 68.80
N LEU A 174 7.89 64.68 69.16
CA LEU A 174 8.64 64.23 70.34
C LEU A 174 10.11 64.61 70.24
N ASN A 175 10.75 64.40 69.09
CA ASN A 175 12.15 64.80 68.87
C ASN A 175 12.33 66.32 68.95
N PHE A 176 11.35 67.10 68.46
CA PHE A 176 11.35 68.55 68.55
C PHE A 176 11.17 69.01 70.01
N SER A 177 10.22 68.44 70.76
CA SER A 177 10.07 68.66 72.20
C SER A 177 11.28 68.19 73.00
N CYS A 178 11.93 67.09 72.64
CA CYS A 178 13.18 66.65 73.26
C CYS A 178 14.35 67.59 72.95
N ARG A 179 14.39 68.20 71.75
CA ARG A 179 15.37 69.26 71.45
C ARG A 179 15.08 70.53 72.23
N GLN A 180 13.82 70.95 72.32
CA GLN A 180 13.43 72.07 73.18
C GLN A 180 13.71 71.77 74.67
N MET A 181 13.45 70.55 75.13
CA MET A 181 13.82 70.12 76.48
C MET A 181 15.32 70.14 76.66
N LYS A 182 16.13 69.68 75.68
CA LYS A 182 17.59 69.75 75.74
C LYS A 182 18.12 71.18 75.71
N ASP A 183 17.48 72.07 74.96
CA ASP A 183 17.81 73.49 74.92
C ASP A 183 17.49 74.13 76.29
N ILE A 184 16.35 73.79 76.90
CA ILE A 184 15.95 74.18 78.27
C ILE A 184 16.85 73.52 79.34
N GLU A 185 17.26 72.26 79.16
CA GLU A 185 18.14 71.49 80.03
C GLU A 185 19.57 72.06 80.00
N SER A 186 20.03 72.52 78.83
CA SER A 186 21.30 73.22 78.65
C SER A 186 21.30 74.65 79.22
N GLU A 187 20.11 75.25 79.40
CA GLU A 187 19.93 76.55 80.09
C GLU A 187 19.79 76.42 81.62
N ILE A 188 19.38 75.25 82.14
CA ILE A 188 19.06 75.06 83.57
C ILE A 188 20.13 74.26 84.34
N LEU A 189 20.89 73.38 83.71
CA LEU A 189 21.83 72.49 84.42
C LEU A 189 23.29 72.78 84.07
N SER A 190 23.83 73.77 84.78
CA SER A 190 25.23 73.71 85.20
C SER A 190 25.37 72.60 86.26
N ASN A 191 26.24 71.62 85.98
CA ASN A 191 26.69 70.48 86.81
C ASN A 191 25.96 69.14 86.65
N SER A 192 26.66 68.18 86.03
CA SER A 192 26.49 66.74 86.26
C SER A 192 27.79 66.17 86.84
N GLU A 193 27.89 66.12 88.16
CA GLU A 193 28.77 65.16 88.85
C GLU A 193 27.87 64.26 89.70
N ASN A 194 28.09 62.95 89.52
CA ASN A 194 27.62 61.79 90.28
C ASN A 194 26.40 61.03 89.72
N GLU A 195 26.68 60.03 88.88
CA GLU A 195 25.88 58.80 88.76
C GLU A 195 26.36 57.79 89.80
N THR A 196 25.45 57.35 90.67
CA THR A 196 25.66 56.34 91.72
C THR A 196 25.41 54.94 91.17
N ILE A 197 26.19 53.96 91.66
CA ILE A 197 26.23 52.54 91.23
C ILE A 197 24.92 51.75 91.54
N GLU A 198 23.93 52.37 92.17
CA GLU A 198 22.71 51.70 92.66
C GLU A 198 21.55 51.63 91.63
N GLU A 199 21.62 52.35 90.49
CA GLU A 199 20.59 52.32 89.43
C GLU A 199 20.88 51.36 88.26
N GLN A 200 22.08 50.78 88.17
CA GLN A 200 22.50 49.87 87.08
C GLN A 200 22.13 48.40 87.32
N TYR A 201 21.99 47.98 88.59
CA TYR A 201 21.71 46.59 88.99
C TYR A 201 20.39 46.02 88.42
N PRO A 202 19.26 46.76 88.44
CA PRO A 202 18.01 46.31 87.84
C PRO A 202 18.13 46.15 86.31
N LYS A 203 18.84 47.07 85.66
CA LYS A 203 19.05 47.06 84.21
C LYS A 203 19.88 45.87 83.73
N TRP A 204 20.88 45.44 84.51
CA TRP A 204 21.66 44.24 84.20
C TRP A 204 20.88 42.96 84.44
N THR A 205 20.04 42.93 85.48
CA THR A 205 19.18 41.77 85.79
C THR A 205 18.12 41.55 84.69
N ASP A 206 17.48 42.62 84.22
CA ASP A 206 16.53 42.56 83.10
C ASP A 206 17.22 42.18 81.77
N LYS A 207 18.45 42.68 81.55
CA LYS A 207 19.26 42.34 80.38
C LYS A 207 19.65 40.85 80.38
N ILE A 208 20.01 40.28 81.52
CA ILE A 208 20.34 38.85 81.66
C ILE A 208 19.12 37.97 81.41
N ASN A 209 17.96 38.32 81.99
CA ASN A 209 16.71 37.59 81.75
C ASN A 209 16.30 37.62 80.27
N PHE A 210 16.50 38.77 79.60
CA PHE A 210 16.28 38.89 78.15
C PHE A 210 17.25 38.03 77.34
N LEU A 211 18.54 38.04 77.70
CA LEU A 211 19.57 37.23 77.04
C LEU A 211 19.33 35.73 77.23
N GLU A 212 18.89 35.28 78.41
CA GLU A 212 18.49 33.89 78.64
C GLU A 212 17.30 33.47 77.78
N LYS A 213 16.29 34.32 77.69
CA LYS A 213 15.11 34.06 76.86
C LYS A 213 15.47 33.99 75.37
N ASP A 214 16.29 34.92 74.87
CA ASP A 214 16.79 34.91 73.48
C ASP A 214 17.71 33.71 73.21
N LEU A 215 18.49 33.26 74.19
CA LEU A 215 19.30 32.04 74.09
C LEU A 215 18.46 30.76 73.98
N VAL A 216 17.40 30.64 74.78
CA VAL A 216 16.47 29.49 74.70
C VAL A 216 15.76 29.46 73.36
N GLU A 217 15.20 30.59 72.92
CA GLU A 217 14.48 30.70 71.63
C GLU A 217 15.41 30.39 70.44
N ARG A 218 16.67 30.86 70.48
CA ARG A 218 17.66 30.54 69.45
C ARG A 218 18.07 29.07 69.45
N ARG A 219 18.18 28.43 70.61
CA ARG A 219 18.51 26.99 70.71
C ARG A 219 17.35 26.12 70.20
N GLU A 220 16.11 26.48 70.50
CA GLU A 220 14.93 25.81 69.94
C GLU A 220 14.90 25.92 68.43
N ARG A 221 15.10 27.13 67.89
CA ARG A 221 15.17 27.35 66.43
C ARG A 221 16.31 26.56 65.76
N LEU A 222 17.44 26.39 66.45
CA LEU A 222 18.57 25.61 65.95
C LEU A 222 18.23 24.11 65.90
N LYS A 223 17.46 23.61 66.88
CA LYS A 223 16.94 22.24 66.87
C LYS A 223 15.95 22.03 65.72
N GLU A 224 15.03 22.96 65.50
CA GLU A 224 14.10 22.93 64.36
C GLU A 224 14.83 22.88 63.01
N MET A 225 15.91 23.68 62.86
CA MET A 225 16.75 23.67 61.64
C MET A 225 17.47 22.33 61.43
N TYR A 226 17.94 21.67 62.50
CA TYR A 226 18.51 20.32 62.40
C TYR A 226 17.46 19.26 62.03
N GLU A 227 16.25 19.37 62.58
CA GLU A 227 15.13 18.48 62.24
C GLU A 227 14.70 18.66 60.78
N GLU A 228 14.60 19.91 60.30
CA GLU A 228 14.35 20.23 58.89
C GLU A 228 15.44 19.66 57.97
N LYS A 229 16.71 19.85 58.32
CA LYS A 229 17.85 19.29 57.57
C LYS A 229 17.78 17.77 57.47
N ASN A 230 17.51 17.08 58.58
CA ASN A 230 17.42 15.63 58.60
C ASN A 230 16.24 15.13 57.75
N ARG A 231 15.10 15.83 57.77
CA ARG A 231 13.95 15.52 56.90
C ARG A 231 14.32 15.65 55.41
N ILE A 232 14.93 16.77 55.02
CA ILE A 232 15.33 16.99 53.61
C ILE A 232 16.38 15.96 53.17
N ASN A 233 17.33 15.59 54.03
CA ASN A 233 18.32 14.56 53.70
C ASN A 233 17.70 13.16 53.51
N ALA A 234 16.66 12.82 54.29
CA ALA A 234 15.91 11.59 54.10
C ALA A 234 15.14 11.60 52.76
N GLU A 235 14.50 12.72 52.43
CA GLU A 235 13.83 12.92 51.13
C GLU A 235 14.82 12.83 49.96
N LEU A 236 15.98 13.48 50.05
CA LEU A 236 17.05 13.40 49.05
C LEU A 236 17.55 11.98 48.82
N SER A 237 17.69 11.19 49.88
CA SER A 237 18.08 9.78 49.77
C SER A 237 17.03 8.98 49.01
N SER A 238 15.74 9.21 49.29
CA SER A 238 14.64 8.57 48.57
C SER A 238 14.55 9.00 47.09
N TYR A 239 14.84 10.27 46.79
CA TYR A 239 14.88 10.77 45.42
C TYR A 239 16.03 10.15 44.62
N ARG A 240 17.21 9.98 45.22
CA ARG A 240 18.36 9.32 44.58
C ARG A 240 18.09 7.85 44.28
N GLU A 241 17.46 7.12 45.20
CA GLU A 241 17.06 5.72 44.96
C GLU A 241 16.03 5.62 43.82
N LYS A 242 15.02 6.51 43.79
CA LYS A 242 14.07 6.58 42.66
C LYS A 242 14.75 6.93 41.35
N GLN A 243 15.71 7.85 41.36
CA GLN A 243 16.48 8.23 40.17
C GLN A 243 17.26 7.04 39.61
N GLU A 244 17.88 6.24 40.46
CA GLU A 244 18.62 5.03 40.05
C GLU A 244 17.67 4.01 39.40
N GLN A 245 16.54 3.71 40.05
CA GLN A 245 15.52 2.79 39.51
C GLN A 245 14.98 3.26 38.15
N LEU A 246 14.68 4.55 38.01
CA LEU A 246 14.20 5.10 36.74
C LEU A 246 15.30 5.10 35.67
N SER A 247 16.56 5.32 36.04
CA SER A 247 17.70 5.24 35.13
C SER A 247 17.89 3.82 34.58
N ASP A 248 17.75 2.81 35.43
CA ASP A 248 17.81 1.40 35.01
C ASP A 248 16.66 1.06 34.06
N ASN A 249 15.43 1.47 34.40
CA ASN A 249 14.26 1.30 33.55
C ASN A 249 14.44 2.00 32.18
N ARG A 250 14.96 3.22 32.18
CA ARG A 250 15.30 3.95 30.95
C ARG A 250 16.32 3.20 30.11
N GLY A 251 17.34 2.59 30.73
CA GLY A 251 18.33 1.74 30.06
C GLY A 251 17.66 0.57 29.35
N VAL A 252 16.82 -0.18 30.06
CA VAL A 252 16.09 -1.33 29.51
C VAL A 252 15.17 -0.94 28.36
N LEU A 253 14.42 0.17 28.50
CA LEU A 253 13.54 0.67 27.44
C LEU A 253 14.36 1.14 26.21
N GLY A 254 15.49 1.82 26.45
CA GLY A 254 16.41 2.27 25.41
C GLY A 254 16.98 1.12 24.58
N GLU A 255 17.48 0.06 25.22
CA GLU A 255 17.99 -1.13 24.53
C GLU A 255 16.92 -1.84 23.69
N LYS A 256 15.68 -1.90 24.20
CA LYS A 256 14.55 -2.47 23.45
C LYS A 256 14.24 -1.65 22.20
N ILE A 257 14.15 -0.32 22.33
CA ILE A 257 13.90 0.58 21.20
C ILE A 257 15.01 0.46 20.15
N GLU A 258 16.27 0.48 20.59
CA GLU A 258 17.42 0.38 19.69
C GLU A 258 17.44 -0.95 18.92
N ARG A 259 17.10 -2.06 19.59
CA ARG A 259 17.00 -3.38 18.94
C ARG A 259 15.95 -3.38 17.83
N ILE A 260 14.75 -2.87 18.12
CA ILE A 260 13.66 -2.78 17.15
C ILE A 260 14.06 -1.89 15.96
N GLU A 261 14.68 -0.74 16.22
CA GLU A 261 15.12 0.18 15.16
C GLU A 261 16.24 -0.41 14.29
N ASN A 262 17.14 -1.22 14.87
CA ASN A 262 18.19 -1.89 14.12
C ASN A 262 17.62 -3.01 13.24
N GLU A 263 16.68 -3.80 13.74
CA GLU A 263 15.96 -4.81 12.95
C GLU A 263 15.17 -4.16 11.80
N GLU A 264 14.48 -3.03 12.06
CA GLU A 264 13.78 -2.25 11.03
C GLU A 264 14.75 -1.76 9.93
N LYS A 265 15.92 -1.22 10.31
CA LYS A 265 16.94 -0.75 9.37
C LYS A 265 17.47 -1.87 8.49
N GLU A 266 17.77 -3.04 9.06
CA GLU A 266 18.23 -4.19 8.28
C GLU A 266 17.20 -4.67 7.25
N LEU A 267 15.91 -4.66 7.61
CA LEU A 267 14.83 -5.02 6.70
C LEU A 267 14.65 -3.97 5.61
N LEU A 268 14.75 -2.68 5.95
CA LEU A 268 14.67 -1.59 4.97
C LEU A 268 15.80 -1.66 3.95
N ILE A 269 17.03 -2.01 4.33
CA ILE A 269 18.14 -2.19 3.39
C ILE A 269 17.79 -3.29 2.37
N LYS A 270 17.30 -4.44 2.84
CA LYS A 270 16.90 -5.56 1.96
C LYS A 270 15.76 -5.19 1.01
N ILE A 271 14.81 -4.37 1.45
CA ILE A 271 13.73 -3.87 0.59
C ILE A 271 14.29 -2.92 -0.49
N LYS A 272 15.19 -2.01 -0.10
CA LYS A 272 15.81 -1.06 -1.03
C LYS A 272 16.64 -1.75 -2.11
N GLU A 273 17.28 -2.87 -1.77
CA GLU A 273 18.00 -3.71 -2.75
C GLU A 273 17.06 -4.45 -3.72
N LEU A 274 15.87 -4.87 -3.25
CA LEU A 274 14.93 -5.67 -4.05
C LEU A 274 14.00 -4.84 -4.92
N ILE A 275 13.53 -3.69 -4.43
CA ILE A 275 12.57 -2.83 -5.13
C ILE A 275 13.20 -1.47 -5.42
N SER A 276 13.61 -1.28 -6.66
CA SER A 276 14.02 0.02 -7.19
C SER A 276 12.87 1.02 -7.11
N GLY A 277 13.12 2.16 -6.45
CA GLY A 277 12.12 3.21 -6.19
C GLY A 277 11.71 3.38 -4.72
N TYR A 278 12.06 2.43 -3.85
CA TYR A 278 11.73 2.47 -2.41
C TYR A 278 12.83 3.11 -1.54
N GLU A 279 13.84 3.73 -2.17
CA GLU A 279 14.97 4.38 -1.49
C GLU A 279 14.54 5.48 -0.50
N HIS A 280 13.46 6.18 -0.83
CA HIS A 280 12.88 7.28 -0.06
C HIS A 280 12.11 6.85 1.19
N ILE A 281 11.88 5.54 1.39
CA ILE A 281 11.17 5.03 2.55
C ILE A 281 12.12 4.90 3.73
N ASN A 282 11.77 5.57 4.83
CA ASN A 282 12.58 5.65 6.05
C ASN A 282 12.01 4.85 7.22
N SER A 283 10.77 4.36 7.12
CA SER A 283 10.17 3.50 8.13
C SER A 283 9.19 2.50 7.48
N LEU A 284 9.18 1.27 8.00
CA LEU A 284 8.27 0.21 7.60
C LEU A 284 6.82 0.53 7.98
N TYR A 285 6.60 1.20 9.12
CA TYR A 285 5.27 1.44 9.66
C TYR A 285 4.43 2.43 8.84
N ILE A 286 5.03 3.44 8.22
CA ILE A 286 4.32 4.50 7.49
C ILE A 286 3.62 3.96 6.24
N LYS A 287 4.24 3.00 5.55
CA LYS A 287 3.77 2.44 4.27
C LYS A 287 3.61 0.93 4.33
N LYS A 288 3.29 0.36 5.50
CA LYS A 288 3.26 -1.10 5.72
C LYS A 288 2.43 -1.85 4.66
N GLU A 289 1.20 -1.39 4.41
CA GLU A 289 0.29 -2.02 3.46
C GLU A 289 0.78 -1.90 2.02
N GLN A 290 1.34 -0.75 1.65
CA GLN A 290 1.88 -0.53 0.31
C GLN A 290 3.11 -1.40 0.05
N ILE A 291 4.01 -1.54 1.04
CA ILE A 291 5.21 -2.38 0.94
C ILE A 291 4.82 -3.86 0.84
N ILE A 292 3.91 -4.32 1.69
CA ILE A 292 3.42 -5.70 1.69
C ILE A 292 2.72 -6.00 0.36
N ALA A 293 1.77 -5.17 -0.06
CA ALA A 293 1.05 -5.36 -1.32
C ALA A 293 1.99 -5.36 -2.53
N ALA A 294 2.95 -4.43 -2.58
CA ALA A 294 3.93 -4.38 -3.68
C ALA A 294 4.81 -5.65 -3.73
N LEU A 295 5.24 -6.17 -2.57
CA LEU A 295 5.99 -7.41 -2.50
C LEU A 295 5.13 -8.63 -2.84
N GLU A 296 3.88 -8.68 -2.41
CA GLU A 296 2.91 -9.73 -2.73
C GLU A 296 2.60 -9.76 -4.23
N ASP A 297 2.29 -8.61 -4.82
CA ASP A 297 2.07 -8.47 -6.27
C ASP A 297 3.29 -8.91 -7.07
N LYS A 298 4.49 -8.55 -6.60
CA LYS A 298 5.75 -8.96 -7.23
C LYS A 298 5.96 -10.48 -7.12
N CYS A 299 5.69 -11.07 -5.95
CA CYS A 299 5.75 -12.51 -5.76
C CYS A 299 4.76 -13.25 -6.67
N GLU A 300 3.52 -12.77 -6.75
CA GLU A 300 2.48 -13.37 -7.61
C GLU A 300 2.82 -13.25 -9.09
N ARG A 301 3.39 -12.12 -9.53
CA ARG A 301 3.87 -11.98 -10.91
C ARG A 301 4.99 -12.97 -11.22
N ILE A 302 6.00 -13.08 -10.36
CA ILE A 302 7.10 -14.03 -10.53
C ILE A 302 6.59 -15.48 -10.49
N ARG A 303 5.59 -15.77 -9.64
CA ARG A 303 4.94 -17.09 -9.57
C ARG A 303 4.23 -17.44 -10.88
N ARG A 304 3.52 -16.50 -11.50
CA ARG A 304 2.90 -16.69 -12.82
C ARG A 304 3.96 -16.92 -13.90
N GLU A 305 5.00 -16.09 -13.94
CA GLU A 305 6.13 -16.25 -14.88
C GLU A 305 6.81 -17.63 -14.73
N ARG A 306 7.01 -18.09 -13.48
CA ARG A 306 7.53 -19.42 -13.18
C ARG A 306 6.60 -20.52 -13.69
N GLU A 307 5.29 -20.38 -13.50
CA GLU A 307 4.32 -21.38 -13.96
C GLU A 307 4.26 -21.47 -15.49
N GLU A 308 4.34 -20.33 -16.18
CA GLU A 308 4.47 -20.29 -17.65
C GLU A 308 5.76 -20.98 -18.13
N LEU A 309 6.89 -20.71 -17.47
CA LEU A 309 8.16 -21.39 -17.77
C LEU A 309 8.11 -22.89 -17.48
N LEU A 310 7.40 -23.30 -16.43
CA LEU A 310 7.19 -24.70 -16.09
C LEU A 310 6.30 -25.40 -17.12
N ILE A 311 5.25 -24.74 -17.61
CA ILE A 311 4.43 -25.24 -18.72
C ILE A 311 5.31 -25.42 -19.97
N ASN A 312 6.16 -24.44 -20.30
CA ASN A 312 7.08 -24.54 -21.43
C ASN A 312 8.11 -25.67 -21.29
N GLU A 313 8.62 -25.91 -20.07
CA GLU A 313 9.47 -27.07 -19.77
C GLU A 313 8.69 -28.39 -19.91
N ARG A 314 7.43 -28.43 -19.44
CA ARG A 314 6.56 -29.62 -19.51
C ARG A 314 6.09 -29.96 -20.93
N ILE A 315 5.92 -28.98 -21.82
CA ILE A 315 5.69 -29.21 -23.25
C ILE A 315 6.82 -30.06 -23.87
N SER A 316 8.01 -30.08 -23.27
CA SER A 316 9.12 -30.96 -23.70
C SER A 316 9.01 -32.40 -23.17
N HIS A 317 8.12 -32.68 -22.20
CA HIS A 317 7.86 -34.00 -21.60
C HIS A 317 6.50 -34.62 -22.03
N ARG A 318 5.62 -33.81 -22.61
CA ARG A 318 4.59 -34.01 -23.66
C ARG A 318 3.65 -35.24 -23.65
N PHE A 319 4.13 -36.48 -23.56
CA PHE A 319 3.27 -37.64 -23.93
C PHE A 319 2.12 -37.94 -22.93
N SER A 320 2.33 -37.70 -21.62
CA SER A 320 1.31 -37.98 -20.59
C SER A 320 0.37 -36.82 -20.30
N ASP A 321 0.80 -35.58 -20.57
CA ASP A 321 0.03 -34.37 -20.23
C ASP A 321 -0.82 -33.89 -21.42
N ASP A 322 -0.33 -34.01 -22.65
CA ASP A 322 -1.02 -33.50 -23.85
C ASP A 322 -2.37 -34.20 -24.13
N TYR A 323 -2.61 -35.38 -23.56
CA TYR A 323 -3.90 -36.10 -23.66
C TYR A 323 -4.74 -36.03 -22.39
N LYS A 324 -4.30 -35.33 -21.34
CA LYS A 324 -4.99 -35.32 -20.04
C LYS A 324 -6.44 -34.84 -20.15
N ASP A 325 -6.68 -33.86 -21.01
CA ASP A 325 -8.00 -33.24 -21.24
C ASP A 325 -8.69 -33.78 -22.52
N ASN A 326 -8.06 -34.72 -23.24
CA ASN A 326 -8.59 -35.26 -24.49
C ASN A 326 -9.47 -36.49 -24.23
N GLU A 327 -10.71 -36.47 -24.71
CA GLU A 327 -11.64 -37.61 -24.59
C GLU A 327 -11.30 -38.74 -25.57
N TYR A 328 -10.73 -38.39 -26.73
CA TYR A 328 -10.34 -39.34 -27.78
C TYR A 328 -8.86 -39.22 -28.11
N PHE A 329 -8.23 -40.35 -28.44
CA PHE A 329 -6.86 -40.37 -28.91
C PHE A 329 -6.75 -39.86 -30.35
N THR A 330 -5.95 -38.82 -30.57
CA THR A 330 -5.53 -38.34 -31.90
C THR A 330 -4.02 -38.38 -32.01
N ALA A 331 -3.45 -38.86 -33.12
CA ALA A 331 -2.00 -39.00 -33.28
C ALA A 331 -1.21 -37.70 -33.11
N GLU A 332 -1.86 -36.55 -33.33
CA GLU A 332 -1.37 -35.23 -32.95
C GLU A 332 -2.26 -34.70 -31.79
N PRO A 333 -1.73 -34.52 -30.57
CA PRO A 333 -2.55 -34.12 -29.42
C PRO A 333 -3.19 -32.73 -29.55
N MET A 334 -2.48 -31.77 -30.18
CA MET A 334 -2.99 -30.42 -30.40
C MET A 334 -4.18 -30.39 -31.36
N LEU A 335 -4.37 -31.44 -32.16
CA LEU A 335 -5.42 -31.52 -33.17
C LEU A 335 -6.81 -31.46 -32.54
N ASP A 336 -7.02 -32.13 -31.41
CA ASP A 336 -8.31 -32.13 -30.71
C ASP A 336 -8.68 -30.73 -30.22
N SER A 337 -7.71 -30.01 -29.63
CA SER A 337 -7.89 -28.60 -29.22
C SER A 337 -8.25 -27.69 -30.40
N TRP A 338 -7.63 -27.88 -31.56
CA TRP A 338 -7.91 -27.09 -32.76
C TRP A 338 -9.27 -27.42 -33.36
N ILE A 339 -9.66 -28.70 -33.38
CA ILE A 339 -10.99 -29.14 -33.83
C ILE A 339 -12.06 -28.48 -32.96
N ASN A 340 -11.90 -28.51 -31.64
CA ASN A 340 -12.84 -27.88 -30.70
C ASN A 340 -12.93 -26.35 -30.90
N GLN A 341 -11.80 -25.67 -31.08
CA GLN A 341 -11.79 -24.23 -31.38
C GLN A 341 -12.39 -23.89 -32.76
N TRP A 342 -12.19 -24.75 -33.76
CA TRP A 342 -12.63 -24.47 -35.13
C TRP A 342 -14.02 -24.97 -35.43
N ARG A 343 -14.64 -25.75 -34.53
CA ARG A 343 -15.97 -26.37 -34.71
C ARG A 343 -17.02 -25.39 -35.22
N ASN A 344 -17.07 -24.17 -34.66
CA ASN A 344 -18.03 -23.12 -35.05
C ASN A 344 -17.80 -22.55 -36.46
N ASN A 345 -16.63 -22.76 -37.06
CA ASN A 345 -16.28 -22.24 -38.39
C ASN A 345 -16.61 -23.19 -39.55
N PHE A 346 -17.08 -24.40 -39.23
CA PHE A 346 -17.39 -25.46 -40.19
C PHE A 346 -18.81 -25.99 -39.93
N VAL A 347 -19.49 -26.44 -40.98
CA VAL A 347 -20.81 -27.09 -40.86
C VAL A 347 -20.67 -28.41 -40.09
N PHE A 348 -19.55 -29.10 -40.31
CA PHE A 348 -19.20 -30.31 -39.60
C PHE A 348 -17.67 -30.41 -39.49
N LEU A 349 -17.17 -30.70 -38.29
CA LEU A 349 -15.77 -30.93 -38.01
C LEU A 349 -15.65 -31.84 -36.78
N GLU A 350 -15.04 -33.01 -36.96
CA GLU A 350 -14.77 -33.99 -35.90
C GLU A 350 -13.41 -34.65 -36.13
N SER A 351 -12.82 -35.22 -35.08
CA SER A 351 -11.65 -36.09 -35.22
C SER A 351 -12.08 -37.45 -35.76
N GLY A 352 -11.19 -38.14 -36.48
CA GLY A 352 -11.47 -39.47 -37.02
C GLY A 352 -11.76 -40.50 -35.92
N ALA A 353 -11.07 -40.38 -34.77
CA ALA A 353 -11.34 -41.20 -33.59
C ALA A 353 -12.75 -40.96 -33.03
N GLN A 354 -13.17 -39.70 -32.88
CA GLN A 354 -14.52 -39.36 -32.43
C GLN A 354 -15.60 -39.84 -33.40
N TYR A 355 -15.33 -39.75 -34.72
CA TYR A 355 -16.27 -40.20 -35.74
C TYR A 355 -16.45 -41.72 -35.76
N ILE A 356 -15.38 -42.51 -35.57
CA ILE A 356 -15.54 -43.96 -35.39
C ILE A 356 -16.33 -44.25 -34.13
N GLY A 357 -16.00 -43.63 -32.99
CA GLY A 357 -16.72 -43.91 -31.74
C GLY A 357 -18.23 -43.68 -31.88
N ARG A 358 -18.62 -42.63 -32.61
CA ARG A 358 -20.02 -42.37 -32.96
C ARG A 358 -20.58 -43.42 -33.93
N ALA A 359 -19.85 -43.79 -34.97
CA ALA A 359 -20.30 -44.79 -35.96
C ALA A 359 -20.43 -46.20 -35.34
N ALA A 360 -19.49 -46.60 -34.48
CA ALA A 360 -19.49 -47.85 -33.73
C ALA A 360 -20.68 -47.93 -32.78
N SER A 361 -21.00 -46.83 -32.08
CA SER A 361 -22.17 -46.74 -31.20
C SER A 361 -23.50 -46.87 -31.96
N VAL A 362 -23.60 -46.32 -33.18
CA VAL A 362 -24.82 -46.37 -34.00
C VAL A 362 -24.99 -47.73 -34.69
N LEU A 363 -23.90 -48.35 -35.13
CA LEU A 363 -23.89 -49.60 -35.90
C LEU A 363 -23.69 -50.85 -35.03
N ASN A 364 -23.47 -50.67 -33.72
CA ASN A 364 -23.24 -51.73 -32.73
C ASN A 364 -22.12 -52.70 -33.14
N LYS A 365 -21.01 -52.15 -33.64
CA LYS A 365 -19.78 -52.88 -34.02
C LYS A 365 -18.61 -52.43 -33.16
N ASP A 366 -17.60 -53.27 -33.03
CA ASP A 366 -16.39 -52.92 -32.28
C ASP A 366 -15.54 -51.90 -33.06
N GLU A 367 -14.99 -50.91 -32.36
CA GLU A 367 -14.18 -49.83 -32.95
C GLU A 367 -12.91 -50.38 -33.63
N THR A 368 -12.41 -51.52 -33.14
CA THR A 368 -11.19 -52.17 -33.67
C THR A 368 -11.38 -52.76 -35.07
N GLU A 369 -12.61 -53.07 -35.49
CA GLU A 369 -12.89 -53.57 -36.84
C GLU A 369 -12.65 -52.48 -37.89
N TYR A 370 -12.96 -51.22 -37.58
CA TYR A 370 -12.76 -50.09 -38.49
C TYR A 370 -11.28 -49.74 -38.70
N TYR A 371 -10.41 -50.13 -37.76
CA TYR A 371 -8.95 -49.98 -37.91
C TYR A 371 -8.42 -50.81 -39.09
N GLN A 372 -8.99 -51.99 -39.36
CA GLN A 372 -8.55 -52.85 -40.46
C GLN A 372 -8.86 -52.22 -41.83
N ASN A 373 -9.95 -51.45 -41.92
CA ASN A 373 -10.36 -50.78 -43.16
C ASN A 373 -9.52 -49.52 -43.42
N TYR A 374 -9.19 -48.76 -42.37
CA TYR A 374 -8.38 -47.55 -42.50
C TYR A 374 -7.55 -47.27 -41.23
N PRO A 375 -6.25 -47.61 -41.19
CA PRO A 375 -5.45 -47.48 -39.97
C PRO A 375 -5.18 -46.04 -39.50
N TYR A 376 -5.49 -45.03 -40.31
CA TYR A 376 -5.11 -43.62 -40.06
C TYR A 376 -6.22 -42.78 -39.42
N TRP A 377 -7.27 -43.38 -38.89
CA TRP A 377 -8.37 -42.64 -38.26
C TRP A 377 -7.92 -41.72 -37.11
N ALA A 378 -7.00 -42.18 -36.27
CA ALA A 378 -6.44 -41.37 -35.19
C ALA A 378 -5.64 -40.16 -35.71
N SER A 379 -5.15 -40.21 -36.95
CA SER A 379 -4.44 -39.13 -37.62
C SER A 379 -5.33 -38.32 -38.55
N SER A 380 -6.65 -38.55 -38.57
CA SER A 380 -7.56 -37.96 -39.55
C SER A 380 -8.52 -36.95 -38.95
N VAL A 381 -8.89 -35.95 -39.75
CA VAL A 381 -9.94 -34.97 -39.44
C VAL A 381 -11.03 -35.09 -40.48
N ILE A 382 -12.27 -35.11 -40.03
CA ILE A 382 -13.43 -35.27 -40.89
C ILE A 382 -14.18 -33.96 -40.97
N VAL A 383 -14.44 -33.52 -42.20
CA VAL A 383 -15.11 -32.26 -42.51
C VAL A 383 -16.27 -32.49 -43.48
N ALA A 384 -17.24 -31.59 -43.51
CA ALA A 384 -18.27 -31.58 -44.55
C ALA A 384 -17.64 -31.51 -45.96
N ASP A 385 -18.31 -32.07 -46.97
CA ASP A 385 -17.76 -32.18 -48.33
C ASP A 385 -17.42 -30.81 -48.98
N ASN A 386 -18.04 -29.72 -48.53
CA ASN A 386 -17.75 -28.36 -48.98
C ASN A 386 -16.62 -27.65 -48.20
N GLY A 387 -16.09 -28.26 -47.15
CA GLY A 387 -15.14 -27.66 -46.20
C GLY A 387 -13.69 -28.10 -46.32
N GLU A 388 -13.40 -29.09 -47.19
CA GLU A 388 -12.07 -29.71 -47.36
C GLU A 388 -10.95 -28.68 -47.59
N ASN A 389 -11.13 -27.79 -48.57
CA ASN A 389 -10.13 -26.76 -48.93
C ASN A 389 -9.89 -25.74 -47.80
N LYS A 390 -10.95 -25.36 -47.07
CA LYS A 390 -10.86 -24.39 -45.95
C LYS A 390 -10.11 -24.99 -44.77
N LEU A 391 -10.33 -26.27 -44.48
CA LEU A 391 -9.60 -27.00 -43.43
C LEU A 391 -8.14 -27.21 -43.82
N HIS A 392 -7.88 -27.56 -45.08
CA HIS A 392 -6.54 -27.73 -45.61
C HIS A 392 -5.69 -26.46 -45.43
N GLU A 393 -6.21 -25.29 -45.81
CA GLU A 393 -5.53 -24.00 -45.62
C GLU A 393 -5.28 -23.67 -44.13
N LYS A 394 -6.24 -23.95 -43.24
CA LYS A 394 -6.09 -23.71 -41.80
C LYS A 394 -5.02 -24.61 -41.17
N LEU A 395 -4.97 -25.88 -41.54
CA LEU A 395 -3.97 -26.82 -41.05
C LEU A 395 -2.58 -26.48 -41.61
N LYS A 396 -2.51 -26.09 -42.89
CA LYS A 396 -1.26 -25.65 -43.54
C LYS A 396 -0.63 -24.43 -42.87
N ARG A 397 -1.43 -23.48 -42.35
CA ARG A 397 -0.92 -22.34 -41.55
C ARG A 397 -0.29 -22.74 -40.22
N ASN A 398 -0.61 -23.92 -39.70
CA ASN A 398 -0.07 -24.44 -38.44
C ASN A 398 0.88 -25.64 -38.65
N ILE A 399 1.39 -25.84 -39.88
CA ILE A 399 2.14 -27.03 -40.25
C ILE A 399 3.45 -27.22 -39.46
N ASP A 400 4.05 -26.11 -39.00
CA ASP A 400 5.27 -26.12 -38.20
C ASP A 400 5.06 -26.61 -36.76
N LYS A 401 3.80 -26.70 -36.32
CA LYS A 401 3.42 -27.16 -34.98
C LYS A 401 3.03 -28.64 -34.94
N ILE A 402 2.93 -29.28 -36.11
CA ILE A 402 2.48 -30.67 -36.26
C ILE A 402 3.71 -31.59 -36.35
N SER A 403 3.64 -32.74 -35.70
CA SER A 403 4.70 -33.76 -35.66
C SER A 403 4.36 -35.01 -36.46
N CYS A 404 3.06 -35.28 -36.67
CA CYS A 404 2.54 -36.44 -37.41
C CYS A 404 1.72 -36.02 -38.65
N PRO A 405 1.69 -36.80 -39.74
CA PRO A 405 0.85 -36.50 -40.89
C PRO A 405 -0.63 -36.51 -40.51
N ILE A 406 -1.38 -35.53 -41.02
CA ILE A 406 -2.82 -35.40 -40.76
C ILE A 406 -3.59 -35.69 -42.04
N GLY A 407 -4.46 -36.69 -42.00
CA GLY A 407 -5.39 -37.01 -43.08
C GLY A 407 -6.60 -36.09 -43.06
N ILE A 408 -7.00 -35.56 -44.20
CA ILE A 408 -8.26 -34.81 -44.34
C ILE A 408 -9.24 -35.70 -45.09
N LEU A 409 -10.37 -36.01 -44.45
CA LEU A 409 -11.44 -36.81 -45.02
C LEU A 409 -12.71 -35.98 -45.09
N THR A 410 -13.44 -36.09 -46.19
CA THR A 410 -14.80 -35.57 -46.25
C THR A 410 -15.79 -36.59 -45.68
N GLN A 411 -16.98 -36.16 -45.26
CA GLN A 411 -17.99 -37.08 -44.71
C GLN A 411 -18.34 -38.20 -45.69
N SER A 412 -18.49 -37.89 -46.99
CA SER A 412 -18.76 -38.91 -48.01
C SER A 412 -17.63 -39.94 -48.13
N LYS A 413 -16.38 -39.49 -48.04
CA LYS A 413 -15.19 -40.36 -48.05
C LYS A 413 -15.10 -41.21 -46.78
N ALA A 414 -15.35 -40.62 -45.62
CA ALA A 414 -15.32 -41.31 -44.33
C ALA A 414 -16.40 -42.40 -44.25
N GLN A 415 -17.61 -42.13 -44.76
CA GLN A 415 -18.68 -43.12 -44.82
C GLN A 415 -18.33 -44.30 -45.75
N LEU A 416 -17.74 -44.03 -46.91
CA LEU A 416 -17.27 -45.06 -47.83
C LEU A 416 -16.20 -45.97 -47.19
N LEU A 417 -15.31 -45.42 -46.36
CA LEU A 417 -14.34 -46.21 -45.60
C LEU A 417 -14.98 -47.07 -44.50
N LEU A 418 -16.04 -46.58 -43.84
CA LEU A 418 -16.81 -47.37 -42.86
C LEU A 418 -17.50 -48.58 -43.52
N GLU A 419 -17.93 -48.44 -44.77
CA GLU A 419 -18.56 -49.50 -45.57
C GLU A 419 -17.53 -50.46 -46.21
N GLY A 420 -16.23 -50.25 -45.98
CA GLY A 420 -15.15 -51.10 -46.51
C GLY A 420 -14.72 -50.77 -47.94
N GLY A 421 -15.14 -49.62 -48.47
CA GLY A 421 -14.67 -49.10 -49.75
C GLY A 421 -13.23 -48.60 -49.67
N LYS A 422 -12.55 -48.51 -50.82
CA LYS A 422 -11.19 -47.95 -50.94
C LYS A 422 -11.26 -46.54 -51.52
N ILE A 423 -10.45 -45.63 -50.98
CA ILE A 423 -10.24 -44.30 -51.53
C ILE A 423 -8.95 -44.31 -52.36
N GLU A 424 -8.97 -43.70 -53.55
CA GLU A 424 -7.83 -43.69 -54.47
C GLU A 424 -6.81 -42.57 -54.17
N ASN A 425 -7.19 -41.52 -53.44
CA ASN A 425 -6.31 -40.39 -53.08
C ASN A 425 -6.59 -39.89 -51.67
N ASP A 426 -5.75 -40.28 -50.72
CA ASP A 426 -5.76 -39.70 -49.38
C ASP A 426 -5.06 -38.33 -49.39
N ILE A 427 -5.75 -37.28 -48.94
CA ILE A 427 -5.14 -35.96 -48.76
C ILE A 427 -4.47 -35.93 -47.38
N PHE A 428 -3.19 -36.23 -47.35
CA PHE A 428 -2.35 -36.06 -46.16
C PHE A 428 -1.60 -34.74 -46.19
N LEU A 429 -1.67 -34.01 -45.07
CA LEU A 429 -0.77 -32.91 -44.77
C LEU A 429 0.43 -33.45 -43.99
N TYR A 430 1.61 -33.31 -44.57
CA TYR A 430 2.87 -33.76 -43.97
C TYR A 430 3.57 -32.63 -43.20
N PRO A 431 4.13 -32.90 -42.02
CA PRO A 431 4.91 -31.91 -41.29
C PRO A 431 6.08 -31.34 -42.11
N SER A 432 6.30 -30.03 -42.03
CA SER A 432 7.47 -29.37 -42.66
C SER A 432 8.79 -29.97 -42.16
N VAL A 433 8.82 -30.31 -40.87
CA VAL A 433 9.95 -30.93 -40.16
C VAL A 433 10.45 -32.23 -40.80
N TRP A 434 9.57 -33.00 -41.46
CA TRP A 434 9.95 -34.26 -42.09
C TRP A 434 10.81 -34.03 -43.34
N LYS A 435 10.52 -32.97 -44.11
CA LYS A 435 11.29 -32.59 -45.30
C LYS A 435 12.68 -32.06 -44.91
N ASP A 436 12.75 -31.32 -43.82
CA ASP A 436 13.97 -30.64 -43.39
C ASP A 436 14.95 -31.57 -42.67
N ASN A 437 14.48 -32.70 -42.11
CA ASN A 437 15.29 -33.63 -41.31
C ASN A 437 15.60 -34.95 -42.02
N ILE A 438 15.44 -35.03 -43.34
CA ILE A 438 15.71 -36.27 -44.10
C ILE A 438 17.18 -36.69 -43.96
N LYS A 439 18.10 -35.71 -43.85
CA LYS A 439 19.52 -35.96 -43.66
C LYS A 439 19.86 -36.11 -42.18
N ARG A 440 20.79 -37.02 -41.89
CA ARG A 440 21.23 -37.35 -40.52
C ARG A 440 21.88 -36.14 -39.84
N GLU A 441 22.64 -35.35 -40.58
CA GLU A 441 23.32 -34.15 -40.08
C GLU A 441 22.31 -33.08 -39.63
N ASP A 442 21.27 -32.85 -40.44
CA ASP A 442 20.20 -31.88 -40.17
C ASP A 442 19.37 -32.31 -38.93
N PHE A 443 19.07 -33.61 -38.82
CA PHE A 443 18.42 -34.16 -37.63
C PHE A 443 19.29 -34.04 -36.36
N GLN A 444 20.60 -34.31 -36.46
CA GLN A 444 21.50 -34.14 -35.32
C GLN A 444 21.62 -32.68 -34.89
N ALA A 445 21.72 -31.75 -35.85
CA ALA A 445 21.71 -30.32 -35.56
C ALA A 445 20.44 -29.92 -34.80
N LYS A 446 19.26 -30.32 -35.31
CA LYS A 446 17.96 -30.02 -34.68
C LYS A 446 17.78 -30.69 -33.32
N LYS A 447 18.33 -31.89 -33.11
CA LYS A 447 18.37 -32.57 -31.80
C LYS A 447 19.20 -31.79 -30.79
N THR A 448 20.38 -31.30 -31.17
CA THR A 448 21.23 -30.49 -30.28
C THR A 448 20.60 -29.13 -29.99
N GLU A 449 19.92 -28.53 -30.96
CA GLU A 449 19.15 -27.29 -30.78
C GLU A 449 17.98 -27.49 -29.80
N GLY A 450 17.22 -28.58 -29.94
CA GLY A 450 16.16 -28.93 -29.01
C GLY A 450 16.66 -29.14 -27.58
N GLN A 451 17.80 -29.81 -27.43
CA GLN A 451 18.43 -30.00 -26.11
C GLN A 451 18.89 -28.66 -25.50
N LYS A 452 19.52 -27.78 -26.28
CA LYS A 452 19.89 -26.42 -25.82
C LYS A 452 18.66 -25.60 -25.41
N LYS A 453 17.56 -25.69 -26.17
CA LYS A 453 16.29 -25.04 -25.84
C LYS A 453 15.74 -25.55 -24.50
N ALA A 454 15.71 -26.87 -24.29
CA ALA A 454 15.29 -27.47 -23.02
C ALA A 454 16.18 -27.02 -21.84
N GLU A 455 17.51 -27.08 -21.98
CA GLU A 455 18.45 -26.64 -20.94
C GLU A 455 18.30 -25.14 -20.62
N SER A 456 18.08 -24.31 -21.63
CA SER A 456 17.83 -22.87 -21.45
C SER A 456 16.51 -22.60 -20.72
N ALA A 457 15.45 -23.36 -21.02
CA ALA A 457 14.15 -23.25 -20.35
C ALA A 457 14.24 -23.68 -18.88
N THR A 458 14.91 -24.80 -18.59
CA THR A 458 15.17 -25.24 -17.22
C THR A 458 16.00 -24.22 -16.43
N ARG A 459 17.01 -23.60 -17.05
CA ARG A 459 17.82 -22.55 -16.41
C ARG A 459 16.97 -21.33 -16.07
N ALA A 460 16.17 -20.84 -17.03
CA ALA A 460 15.27 -19.71 -16.82
C ALA A 460 14.26 -19.97 -15.68
N ARG A 461 13.67 -21.18 -15.62
CA ARG A 461 12.80 -21.57 -14.50
C ARG A 461 13.54 -21.51 -13.17
N LYS A 462 14.73 -22.13 -13.08
CA LYS A 462 15.52 -22.15 -11.84
C LYS A 462 15.89 -20.73 -11.38
N GLU A 463 16.30 -19.86 -12.30
CA GLU A 463 16.58 -18.46 -11.99
C GLU A 463 15.32 -17.78 -11.40
N LYS A 464 14.15 -17.97 -12.02
CA LYS A 464 12.89 -17.44 -11.51
C LYS A 464 12.44 -18.02 -10.17
N GLU A 465 12.73 -19.30 -9.90
CA GLU A 465 12.50 -19.90 -8.59
C GLU A 465 13.39 -19.29 -7.51
N THR A 466 14.68 -19.11 -7.80
CA THR A 466 15.60 -18.45 -6.85
C THR A 466 15.20 -16.99 -6.62
N GLU A 467 14.70 -16.30 -7.63
CA GLU A 467 14.14 -14.96 -7.50
C GLU A 467 12.92 -14.99 -6.55
N LEU A 468 11.93 -15.85 -6.82
CA LEU A 468 10.73 -16.01 -5.99
C LEU A 468 11.07 -16.31 -4.53
N GLU A 469 12.03 -17.20 -4.28
CA GLU A 469 12.45 -17.56 -2.93
C GLU A 469 13.06 -16.37 -2.16
N ARG A 470 13.83 -15.51 -2.84
CA ARG A 470 14.40 -14.29 -2.23
C ARG A 470 13.29 -13.32 -1.82
N TYR A 471 12.34 -13.03 -2.70
CA TYR A 471 11.21 -12.13 -2.40
C TYR A 471 10.33 -12.69 -1.29
N THR A 472 10.02 -13.98 -1.32
CA THR A 472 9.19 -14.64 -0.28
C THR A 472 9.85 -14.59 1.10
N LYS A 473 11.18 -14.83 1.18
CA LYS A 473 11.92 -14.72 2.44
C LYS A 473 11.87 -13.33 3.04
N VAL A 474 12.00 -12.28 2.22
CA VAL A 474 11.91 -10.90 2.70
C VAL A 474 10.49 -10.55 3.13
N LEU A 475 9.48 -10.94 2.34
CA LEU A 475 8.07 -10.73 2.69
C LEU A 475 7.72 -11.37 4.04
N ASN A 476 8.12 -12.64 4.26
CA ASN A 476 7.86 -13.32 5.52
C ASN A 476 8.54 -12.63 6.71
N LYS A 477 9.80 -12.23 6.56
CA LYS A 477 10.52 -11.48 7.62
C LYS A 477 9.86 -10.16 7.96
N ILE A 478 9.29 -9.46 6.98
CA ILE A 478 8.56 -8.20 7.23
C ILE A 478 7.27 -8.49 8.00
N LYS A 479 6.52 -9.52 7.60
CA LYS A 479 5.30 -9.93 8.32
C LYS A 479 5.61 -10.33 9.76
N GLU A 480 6.62 -11.18 9.96
CA GLU A 480 7.10 -11.58 11.29
C GLU A 480 7.51 -10.37 12.15
N PHE A 481 8.25 -9.42 11.59
CA PHE A 481 8.64 -8.20 12.30
C PHE A 481 7.43 -7.35 12.71
N LEU A 482 6.46 -7.15 11.80
CA LEU A 482 5.27 -6.33 12.07
C LEU A 482 4.31 -7.01 13.05
N ASP A 483 4.27 -8.33 13.07
CA ASP A 483 3.50 -9.12 14.04
C ASP A 483 4.17 -9.13 15.42
N GLN A 484 5.51 -9.22 15.45
CA GLN A 484 6.28 -9.21 16.70
C GLN A 484 6.37 -7.82 17.33
N TYR A 485 6.41 -6.76 16.52
CA TYR A 485 6.46 -5.37 16.96
C TYR A 485 5.36 -4.55 16.26
N PRO A 486 4.12 -4.61 16.75
CA PRO A 486 3.06 -3.74 16.28
C PRO A 486 3.42 -2.26 16.47
N TYR A 487 2.91 -1.41 15.58
CA TYR A 487 3.16 0.03 15.65
C TYR A 487 2.71 0.63 16.98
N GLU A 488 1.54 0.21 17.48
CA GLU A 488 0.96 0.67 18.74
C GLU A 488 1.90 0.39 19.92
N ASP A 489 2.38 -0.85 20.04
CA ASP A 489 3.32 -1.26 21.09
C ASP A 489 4.64 -0.47 21.00
N PHE A 490 5.17 -0.28 19.80
CA PHE A 490 6.38 0.50 19.59
C PHE A 490 6.20 1.98 19.94
N THR A 491 5.03 2.56 19.63
CA THR A 491 4.71 3.94 20.03
C THR A 491 4.58 4.08 21.54
N MET A 492 3.93 3.13 22.21
CA MET A 492 3.84 3.10 23.67
C MET A 492 5.22 2.99 24.32
N LEU A 493 6.09 2.12 23.81
CA LEU A 493 7.49 2.01 24.27
C LEU A 493 8.25 3.35 24.17
N LYS A 494 8.04 4.11 23.08
CA LYS A 494 8.64 5.44 22.90
C LYS A 494 8.05 6.49 23.84
N GLU A 495 6.75 6.43 24.12
CA GLU A 495 6.09 7.30 25.07
C GLU A 495 6.55 7.00 26.50
N ASP A 496 6.62 5.73 26.90
CA ASP A 496 7.13 5.28 28.20
C ASP A 496 8.58 5.71 28.41
N TYR A 497 9.42 5.61 27.37
CA TYR A 497 10.80 6.10 27.42
C TYR A 497 10.85 7.62 27.67
N LYS A 498 10.02 8.40 26.96
CA LYS A 498 9.95 9.86 27.14
C LYS A 498 9.43 10.23 28.52
N HIS A 499 8.37 9.58 28.98
CA HIS A 499 7.81 9.80 30.31
C HIS A 499 8.84 9.50 31.40
N THR A 500 9.56 8.38 31.28
CA THR A 500 10.64 8.02 32.21
C THR A 500 11.76 9.07 32.18
N ASP A 501 12.13 9.60 31.02
CA ASP A 501 13.15 10.65 30.92
C ASP A 501 12.69 11.99 31.52
N GLU A 502 11.43 12.36 31.33
CA GLU A 502 10.80 13.52 31.97
C GLU A 502 10.77 13.36 33.49
N GLU A 503 10.37 12.19 34.00
CA GLU A 503 10.38 11.89 35.44
C GLU A 503 11.79 11.99 36.03
N ILE A 504 12.80 11.41 35.36
CA ILE A 504 14.20 11.54 35.77
C ILE A 504 14.62 13.01 35.87
N ASN A 505 14.22 13.83 34.90
CA ASN A 505 14.55 15.26 34.91
C ASN A 505 13.86 16.00 36.06
N THR A 506 12.58 15.71 36.34
CA THR A 506 11.89 16.30 37.49
C THR A 506 12.53 15.93 38.82
N ILE A 507 12.94 14.67 38.99
CA ILE A 507 13.61 14.20 40.20
C ILE A 507 14.99 14.84 40.34
N LYS A 508 15.74 15.01 39.25
CA LYS A 508 17.01 15.75 39.27
C LYS A 508 16.82 17.19 39.74
N CYS A 509 15.81 17.90 39.24
CA CYS A 509 15.49 19.26 39.72
C CYS A 509 15.17 19.27 41.22
N ASN A 510 14.37 18.32 41.71
CA ASN A 510 14.05 18.20 43.13
C ASN A 510 15.29 17.92 43.99
N ILE A 511 16.22 17.09 43.50
CA ILE A 511 17.50 16.83 44.17
C ILE A 511 18.33 18.11 44.25
N GLU A 512 18.48 18.86 43.15
CA GLU A 512 19.23 20.11 43.12
C GLU A 512 18.63 21.18 44.06
N GLU A 513 17.30 21.29 44.11
CA GLU A 513 16.59 22.19 45.03
C GLU A 513 16.77 21.79 46.49
N GLY A 514 16.66 20.50 46.80
CA GLY A 514 16.90 19.96 48.13
C GLY A 514 18.34 20.19 48.59
N GLU A 515 19.34 19.97 47.72
CA GLU A 515 20.75 20.23 48.02
C GLU A 515 21.03 21.72 48.27
N LYS A 516 20.44 22.62 47.47
CA LYS A 516 20.52 24.07 47.71
C LYS A 516 19.91 24.46 49.06
N ARG A 517 18.77 23.86 49.43
CA ARG A 517 18.11 24.13 50.72
C ARG A 517 18.94 23.63 51.90
N VAL A 518 19.55 22.45 51.80
CA VAL A 518 20.47 21.92 52.82
C VAL A 518 21.68 22.85 53.00
N LEU A 519 22.28 23.33 51.90
CA LEU A 519 23.39 24.29 51.96
C LEU A 519 23.00 25.63 52.63
N GLN A 520 21.78 26.12 52.37
CA GLN A 520 21.27 27.31 53.06
C GLN A 520 21.09 27.07 54.56
N ILE A 521 20.47 25.95 54.94
CA ILE A 521 20.28 25.58 56.36
C ILE A 521 21.64 25.44 57.06
N ASP A 522 22.65 24.86 56.40
CA ASP A 522 24.00 24.73 56.98
C ASP A 522 24.69 26.09 57.22
N ASN A 523 24.53 27.04 56.31
CA ASN A 523 25.00 28.41 56.51
C ASN A 523 24.24 29.11 57.65
N ASP A 524 22.93 28.91 57.74
CA ASP A 524 22.11 29.50 58.80
C ASP A 524 22.42 28.91 60.18
N ILE A 525 22.63 27.59 60.27
CA ILE A 525 23.08 26.91 61.49
C ILE A 525 24.43 27.47 61.95
N LYS A 526 25.38 27.66 61.02
CA LYS A 526 26.70 28.23 61.33
C LYS A 526 26.58 29.67 61.84
N ASN A 527 25.74 30.49 61.20
CA ASN A 527 25.50 31.88 61.61
C ASN A 527 24.78 31.96 62.97
N ALA A 528 23.81 31.09 63.22
CA ALA A 528 23.09 30.99 64.48
C ALA A 528 24.03 30.53 65.61
N GLY A 529 24.89 29.55 65.36
CA GLY A 529 25.91 29.07 66.31
C GLY A 529 26.90 30.18 66.72
N ASN A 530 27.41 30.95 65.74
CA ASN A 530 28.30 32.09 66.03
C ASN A 530 27.60 33.16 66.88
N LYS A 531 26.31 33.44 66.63
CA LYS A 531 25.52 34.40 67.43
C LYS A 531 25.27 33.89 68.85
N ILE A 532 24.97 32.60 69.02
CA ILE A 532 24.82 31.99 70.35
C ILE A 532 26.12 32.11 71.15
N ASN A 533 27.28 31.83 70.53
CA ASN A 533 28.57 31.97 71.20
C ASN A 533 28.82 33.42 71.66
N ASN A 534 28.57 34.41 70.79
CA ASN A 534 28.71 35.82 71.16
C ASN A 534 27.78 36.23 72.31
N LEU A 535 26.52 35.76 72.30
CA LEU A 535 25.55 36.04 73.36
C LEU A 535 25.95 35.36 74.69
N GLN A 536 26.55 34.17 74.63
CA GLN A 536 27.09 33.50 75.82
C GLN A 536 28.33 34.21 76.37
N GLU A 537 29.20 34.74 75.52
CA GLU A 537 30.33 35.58 75.93
C GLU A 537 29.85 36.87 76.60
N GLU A 538 28.84 37.54 76.05
CA GLU A 538 28.23 38.74 76.62
C GLU A 538 27.56 38.45 77.99
N GLN A 539 26.84 37.33 78.09
CA GLN A 539 26.25 36.87 79.35
C GLN A 539 27.34 36.55 80.40
N ASN A 540 28.46 35.94 80.00
CA ASN A 540 29.57 35.63 80.90
C ASN A 540 30.28 36.89 81.41
N VAL A 541 30.46 37.92 80.56
CA VAL A 541 31.03 39.21 80.96
C VAL A 541 30.12 39.94 81.93
N LEU A 542 28.80 39.98 81.65
CA LEU A 542 27.81 40.60 82.53
C LEU A 542 27.70 39.89 83.88
N ASN A 543 27.72 38.55 83.90
CA ASN A 543 27.76 37.77 85.14
C ASN A 543 29.03 38.02 85.95
N LYS A 544 30.18 38.22 85.29
CA LYS A 544 31.45 38.54 85.98
C LYS A 544 31.40 39.92 86.64
N ASN A 545 30.81 40.90 85.97
CA ASN A 545 30.62 42.26 86.50
C ASN A 545 29.63 42.32 87.68
N ILE A 546 28.68 41.37 87.77
CA ILE A 546 27.73 41.25 88.89
C ILE A 546 28.37 40.54 90.11
N VAL A 547 29.34 39.66 89.89
CA VAL A 547 30.07 38.94 90.97
C VAL A 547 31.23 39.76 91.56
N GLU A 548 31.79 40.70 90.79
CA GLU A 548 32.88 41.60 91.21
C GLU A 548 32.39 42.95 91.81
N ALA A 549 31.07 43.19 91.83
CA ALA A 549 30.41 44.31 92.51
C ALA A 549 29.77 43.84 93.82
#